data_AF-A0A4Q5RHJ9-F1
#
_entry.id   AF-A0A4Q5RHJ9-F1
#
_cell.length_a   1.000
_cell.length_b   1.000
_cell.length_c   1.000
_cell.angle_alpha   90.00
_cell.angle_beta   90.00
_cell.angle_gamma   90.00
#
_symmetry.space_group_name_H-M   'P 1'
#
loop_
_entity.id
_entity.type
_entity.pdbx_description
1 polymer ?
#
loop_
_entity_poly.entity_id
_entity_poly.type
_entity_poly.pdbx_seq_one_letter_code
_entity_poly.pdbx_strand_id
1 'polypeptide(L)'
;LAPGDQVHLTLDFREFDKTLRYTGRGAAANNYLAQAGWQFAYGPAADALRPQPQLTPATSPAAMRQLADTFRQRQLDFLAAYDKATPLPPAFRRDQELAITLDWGTQLLDYVAYHRDHAAGATVPEAYFGFLKELPLATLANGRGEAENARVIRLLNSYQNRLAPSGTLSPDPAAAGRLYALAAAELGTTPLRDLAMYQLLSWKLDDDLPGVLAAYPTFRALNHDSAYARSLHTILAKRVVLAVGRPAPAFTLRDNTGRAVALQDLRGKIIYLDFWGTWCPPCLKEMTGFSHALKQKFEGRDVVFVYISVGDAEAKWQQVLASQHLTSPNSVHLRQPKESQVAFDYQINAYPTYWLIGRDGRILDMQAPRPSDGPKTIAAIEAALQQ
;
A
#
# COMPACT_ATOMS: atom_id res chain seq x y z
N LEU A 1 27.45 7.87 6.97
CA LEU A 1 28.81 8.34 6.65
C LEU A 1 28.70 9.73 6.06
N ALA A 2 29.54 10.66 6.49
CA ALA A 2 29.68 11.99 5.90
C ALA A 2 30.80 11.99 4.84
N PRO A 3 30.81 12.94 3.89
CA PRO A 3 31.93 13.09 2.97
C PRO A 3 33.26 13.20 3.72
N GLY A 4 34.21 12.33 3.36
CA GLY A 4 35.53 12.27 4.00
C GLY A 4 35.64 11.31 5.19
N ASP A 5 34.57 10.62 5.59
CA ASP A 5 34.65 9.48 6.50
C ASP A 5 35.44 8.32 5.86
N GLN A 6 36.20 7.60 6.70
CA GLN A 6 36.96 6.41 6.33
C GLN A 6 36.78 5.39 7.43
N VAL A 7 35.95 4.38 7.18
CA VAL A 7 35.56 3.39 8.17
C VAL A 7 36.00 2.00 7.74
N HIS A 8 36.66 1.28 8.65
CA HIS A 8 36.98 -0.13 8.48
C HIS A 8 35.99 -0.96 9.30
N LEU A 9 35.49 -2.03 8.69
CA LEU A 9 34.55 -2.95 9.30
C LEU A 9 35.24 -4.25 9.67
N THR A 10 34.99 -4.74 10.89
CA THR A 10 35.41 -6.06 11.34
C THR A 10 34.19 -6.78 11.89
N LEU A 11 34.02 -8.05 11.52
CA LEU A 11 32.94 -8.91 11.99
C LEU A 11 33.34 -10.37 11.89
N ASP A 12 32.70 -11.22 12.69
CA ASP A 12 32.70 -12.66 12.56
C ASP A 12 31.41 -13.09 11.83
N PHE A 13 31.53 -13.76 10.69
CA PHE A 13 30.38 -14.23 9.91
C PHE A 13 29.50 -15.24 10.67
N ARG A 14 30.03 -15.93 11.68
CA ARG A 14 29.27 -16.86 12.51
C ARG A 14 28.43 -16.15 13.57
N GLU A 15 28.81 -14.93 13.94
CA GLU A 15 28.13 -14.08 14.92
C GLU A 15 27.99 -12.65 14.39
N PHE A 16 27.51 -12.52 13.16
CA PHE A 16 27.53 -11.29 12.36
C PHE A 16 27.00 -10.07 13.12
N ASP A 17 25.81 -10.20 13.70
CA ASP A 17 25.12 -9.09 14.38
C ASP A 17 25.75 -8.69 15.73
N LYS A 18 26.52 -9.59 16.36
CA LYS A 18 27.13 -9.37 17.68
C LYS A 18 28.54 -8.79 17.63
N THR A 19 29.24 -9.02 16.52
CA THR A 19 30.67 -8.76 16.38
C THR A 19 30.98 -7.57 15.47
N LEU A 20 29.94 -6.96 14.89
CA LEU A 20 30.04 -5.81 14.00
C LEU A 20 30.72 -4.63 14.71
N ARG A 21 31.95 -4.33 14.28
CA ARG A 21 32.75 -3.24 14.83
C ARG A 21 33.31 -2.38 13.71
N TYR A 22 33.13 -1.07 13.87
CA TYR A 22 33.65 -0.05 12.99
C TYR A 22 34.87 0.63 13.64
N THR A 23 35.91 0.92 12.86
CA THR A 23 37.07 1.72 13.27
C THR A 23 37.38 2.78 12.20
N GLY A 24 38.16 3.81 12.55
CA GLY A 24 38.46 4.94 11.65
C GLY A 24 37.55 6.15 11.82
N ARG A 25 37.59 7.08 10.85
CA ARG A 25 36.84 8.35 10.87
C ARG A 25 35.38 8.10 10.52
N GLY A 26 34.48 8.42 11.45
CA GLY A 26 33.05 8.13 11.36
C GLY A 26 32.62 6.86 12.12
N ALA A 27 33.56 6.13 12.73
CA ALA A 27 33.27 4.87 13.42
C ALA A 27 32.30 5.02 14.61
N ALA A 28 32.36 6.13 15.36
CA ALA A 28 31.49 6.36 16.52
C ALA A 28 29.99 6.27 16.19
N ALA A 29 29.55 7.01 15.16
CA ALA A 29 28.16 6.99 14.72
C ALA A 29 27.72 5.60 14.21
N ASN A 30 28.59 4.90 13.46
CA ASN A 30 28.27 3.57 12.93
C ASN A 30 28.22 2.51 14.04
N ASN A 31 29.13 2.57 15.02
CA ASN A 31 29.10 1.70 16.19
C ASN A 31 27.86 1.96 17.06
N TYR A 32 27.44 3.21 17.23
CA TYR A 32 26.17 3.52 17.88
C TYR A 32 25.00 2.85 17.14
N LEU A 33 24.90 3.00 15.81
CA LEU A 33 23.81 2.42 15.04
C LEU A 33 23.77 0.88 15.15
N ALA A 34 24.93 0.23 15.09
CA ALA A 34 25.05 -1.21 15.25
C ALA A 34 24.57 -1.69 16.63
N GLN A 35 25.04 -1.03 17.70
CA GLN A 35 24.68 -1.40 19.07
C GLN A 35 23.21 -1.09 19.38
N ALA A 36 22.71 0.08 18.95
CA ALA A 36 21.31 0.46 19.09
C ALA A 36 20.39 -0.50 18.30
N GLY A 37 20.76 -0.85 17.07
CA GLY A 37 20.02 -1.81 16.25
C GLY A 37 19.95 -3.19 16.90
N TRP A 38 21.08 -3.69 17.40
CA TRP A 38 21.12 -4.95 18.14
C TRP A 38 20.24 -4.88 19.40
N GLN A 39 20.35 -3.82 20.19
CA GLN A 39 19.62 -3.73 21.45
C GLN A 39 18.11 -3.54 21.26
N PHE A 40 17.68 -2.77 20.26
CA PHE A 40 16.30 -2.29 20.16
C PHE A 40 15.53 -2.78 18.92
N ALA A 41 16.17 -3.37 17.93
CA ALA A 41 15.51 -3.77 16.68
C ALA A 41 15.55 -5.28 16.39
N TYR A 42 16.73 -5.91 16.44
CA TYR A 42 16.89 -7.30 15.95
C TYR A 42 17.65 -8.25 16.89
N GLY A 43 18.22 -7.79 18.00
CA GLY A 43 18.80 -8.68 19.00
C GLY A 43 17.75 -9.45 19.80
N PRO A 44 18.15 -10.49 20.54
CA PRO A 44 17.24 -11.43 21.20
C PRO A 44 16.36 -10.80 22.28
N ALA A 45 16.78 -9.68 22.85
CA ALA A 45 16.00 -8.94 23.86
C ALA A 45 15.10 -7.85 23.27
N ALA A 46 15.22 -7.55 21.97
CA ALA A 46 14.54 -6.39 21.36
C ALA A 46 13.01 -6.50 21.47
N ASP A 47 12.45 -7.68 21.23
CA ASP A 47 10.99 -7.90 21.30
C ASP A 47 10.41 -7.64 22.70
N ALA A 48 11.15 -8.03 23.74
CA ALA A 48 10.74 -7.79 25.12
C ALA A 48 10.80 -6.30 25.52
N LEU A 49 11.49 -5.46 24.74
CA LEU A 49 11.60 -4.02 24.98
C LEU A 49 10.57 -3.23 24.16
N ARG A 50 10.27 -3.66 22.94
CA ARG A 50 9.37 -2.94 22.02
C ARG A 50 7.91 -3.04 22.48
N PRO A 51 7.13 -1.94 22.42
CA PRO A 51 5.72 -1.96 22.80
C PRO A 51 4.87 -2.98 22.00
N GLN A 52 5.08 -3.09 20.68
CA GLN A 52 4.20 -3.81 19.76
C GLN A 52 4.11 -5.32 20.03
N PRO A 53 5.23 -6.05 20.23
CA PRO A 53 5.18 -7.45 20.61
C PRO A 53 4.52 -7.72 21.97
N GLN A 54 4.41 -6.70 22.82
CA GLN A 54 3.83 -6.81 24.17
C GLN A 54 2.31 -6.54 24.19
N LEU A 55 1.72 -6.13 23.06
CA LEU A 55 0.30 -5.81 23.01
C LEU A 55 -0.57 -7.07 23.06
N THR A 56 -1.59 -6.99 23.91
CA THR A 56 -2.72 -7.93 23.96
C THR A 56 -4.04 -7.20 23.67
N PRO A 57 -5.13 -7.91 23.32
CA PRO A 57 -6.45 -7.30 23.14
C PRO A 57 -6.97 -6.52 24.36
N ALA A 58 -6.46 -6.79 25.56
CA ALA A 58 -6.80 -6.08 26.80
C ALA A 58 -5.95 -4.84 27.08
N THR A 59 -4.97 -4.53 26.22
CA THR A 59 -4.04 -3.42 26.44
C THR A 59 -4.77 -2.09 26.31
N SER A 60 -4.86 -1.35 27.41
CA SER A 60 -5.53 -0.04 27.45
C SER A 60 -4.67 1.07 26.83
N PRO A 61 -5.27 2.22 26.43
CA PRO A 61 -4.52 3.35 25.91
C PRO A 61 -3.47 3.88 26.91
N ALA A 62 -3.77 3.83 28.21
CA ALA A 62 -2.81 4.20 29.26
C ALA A 62 -1.64 3.22 29.35
N ALA A 63 -1.90 1.91 29.25
CA ALA A 63 -0.85 0.89 29.23
C ALA A 63 0.05 1.03 27.99
N MET A 64 -0.54 1.28 26.81
CA MET A 64 0.23 1.56 25.60
C MET A 64 1.12 2.80 25.78
N ARG A 65 0.58 3.90 26.34
CA ARG A 65 1.37 5.12 26.60
C ARG A 65 2.57 4.81 27.49
N GLN A 66 2.36 4.08 28.58
CA GLN A 66 3.43 3.68 29.49
C GLN A 66 4.51 2.83 28.81
N LEU A 67 4.13 1.86 27.98
CA LEU A 67 5.06 1.02 27.22
C LEU A 67 5.90 1.87 26.26
N ALA A 68 5.24 2.72 25.47
CA ALA A 68 5.91 3.58 24.49
C ALA A 68 6.89 4.56 25.14
N ASP A 69 6.49 5.18 26.26
CA ASP A 69 7.33 6.14 26.98
C ASP A 69 8.55 5.49 27.62
N THR A 70 8.33 4.33 28.24
CA THR A 70 9.42 3.54 28.82
C THR A 70 10.42 3.17 27.75
N PHE A 71 9.95 2.76 26.57
CA PHE A 71 10.82 2.40 25.45
C PHE A 71 11.57 3.62 24.90
N ARG A 72 10.88 4.74 24.66
CA ARG A 72 11.49 6.01 24.24
C ARG A 72 12.58 6.45 25.21
N GLN A 73 12.30 6.42 26.52
CA GLN A 73 13.26 6.83 27.54
C GLN A 73 14.49 5.92 27.54
N ARG A 74 14.33 4.60 27.43
CA ARG A 74 15.47 3.67 27.32
C ARG A 74 16.36 3.98 26.12
N GLN A 75 15.77 4.34 24.98
CA GLN A 75 16.54 4.69 23.78
C GLN A 75 17.31 6.02 23.98
N LEU A 76 16.66 7.02 24.60
CA LEU A 76 17.30 8.31 24.91
C LEU A 76 18.43 8.15 25.94
N ASP A 77 18.22 7.35 26.98
CA ASP A 77 19.23 7.04 27.99
C ASP A 77 20.42 6.31 27.37
N PHE A 78 20.16 5.35 26.48
CA PHE A 78 21.20 4.67 25.73
C PHE A 78 22.01 5.63 24.86
N LEU A 79 21.35 6.52 24.11
CA LEU A 79 22.01 7.55 23.31
C LEU A 79 22.86 8.49 24.17
N ALA A 80 22.35 8.97 25.29
CA ALA A 80 23.07 9.86 26.19
C ALA A 80 24.27 9.17 26.85
N ALA A 81 24.11 7.92 27.29
CA ALA A 81 25.19 7.12 27.86
C ALA A 81 26.29 6.83 26.84
N TYR A 82 25.90 6.48 25.61
CA TYR A 82 26.84 6.26 24.51
C TYR A 82 27.61 7.53 24.17
N ASP A 83 26.92 8.66 23.96
CA ASP A 83 27.54 9.96 23.62
C ASP A 83 28.54 10.42 24.69
N LYS A 84 28.21 10.18 25.97
CA LYS A 84 29.12 10.48 27.08
C LYS A 84 30.41 9.64 27.03
N ALA A 85 30.33 8.38 26.65
CA ALA A 85 31.47 7.47 26.58
C ALA A 85 32.26 7.60 25.27
N THR A 86 31.55 7.86 24.16
CA THR A 86 32.08 7.96 22.81
C THR A 86 31.37 9.13 22.11
N PRO A 87 31.95 10.35 22.17
CA PRO A 87 31.31 11.56 21.66
C PRO A 87 30.85 11.42 20.21
N LEU A 88 29.56 11.72 19.99
CA LEU A 88 28.91 11.68 18.68
C LEU A 88 28.93 13.06 18.02
N PRO A 89 28.92 13.13 16.67
CA PRO A 89 28.73 14.40 15.98
C PRO A 89 27.40 15.07 16.39
N PRO A 90 27.36 16.38 16.70
CA PRO A 90 26.13 17.05 17.16
C PRO A 90 24.94 16.97 16.19
N ALA A 91 25.20 16.93 14.88
CA ALA A 91 24.16 16.71 13.89
C ALA A 91 23.57 15.29 14.00
N PHE A 92 24.44 14.27 14.03
CA PHE A 92 24.03 12.88 14.18
C PHE A 92 23.22 12.66 15.46
N ARG A 93 23.65 13.22 16.59
CA ARG A 93 22.92 13.10 17.85
C ARG A 93 21.51 13.68 17.75
N ARG A 94 21.35 14.88 17.21
CA ARG A 94 20.04 15.50 16.99
C ARG A 94 19.15 14.65 16.07
N ASP A 95 19.73 14.07 15.02
CA ASP A 95 19.00 13.18 14.11
C ASP A 95 18.52 11.90 14.81
N GLN A 96 19.31 11.35 15.74
CA GLN A 96 18.89 10.20 16.55
C GLN A 96 17.81 10.56 17.57
N GLU A 97 17.91 11.71 18.24
CA GLU A 97 16.87 12.22 19.16
C GLU A 97 15.53 12.43 18.42
N LEU A 98 15.60 12.99 17.21
CA LEU A 98 14.45 13.14 16.33
C LEU A 98 13.89 11.78 15.89
N ALA A 99 14.74 10.86 15.46
CA ALA A 99 14.34 9.52 15.05
C ALA A 99 13.57 8.79 16.16
N ILE A 100 14.13 8.76 17.37
CA ILE A 100 13.50 8.15 18.55
C ILE A 100 12.13 8.78 18.83
N THR A 101 12.04 10.11 18.71
CA THR A 101 10.79 10.85 18.92
C THR A 101 9.74 10.54 17.84
N LEU A 102 10.11 10.50 16.57
CA LEU A 102 9.18 10.18 15.47
C LEU A 102 8.73 8.71 15.53
N ASP A 103 9.62 7.78 15.84
CA ASP A 103 9.30 6.36 15.99
C ASP A 103 8.37 6.14 17.19
N TRP A 104 8.57 6.86 18.29
CA TRP A 104 7.65 6.85 19.45
C TRP A 104 6.24 7.35 19.09
N GLY A 105 6.11 8.49 18.42
CA GLY A 105 4.81 9.01 17.98
C GLY A 105 4.11 8.08 16.98
N THR A 106 4.87 7.48 16.07
CA THR A 106 4.40 6.48 15.10
C THR A 106 3.80 5.26 15.82
N GLN A 107 4.52 4.72 16.80
CA GLN A 107 4.06 3.57 17.60
C GLN A 107 2.72 3.85 18.32
N LEU A 108 2.56 5.06 18.87
CA LEU A 108 1.32 5.47 19.53
C LEU A 108 0.15 5.63 18.55
N LEU A 109 0.41 6.07 17.32
CA LEU A 109 -0.60 6.16 16.24
C LEU A 109 -0.98 4.77 15.71
N ASP A 110 -0.01 3.87 15.53
CA ASP A 110 -0.25 2.49 15.09
C ASP A 110 -1.11 1.70 16.07
N TYR A 111 -0.98 1.98 17.37
CA TYR A 111 -1.83 1.37 18.39
C TYR A 111 -3.31 1.62 18.16
N VAL A 112 -3.70 2.76 17.57
CA VAL A 112 -5.12 3.04 17.30
C VAL A 112 -5.71 2.03 16.31
N ALA A 113 -4.95 1.65 15.27
CA ALA A 113 -5.35 0.60 14.35
C ALA A 113 -5.42 -0.77 15.05
N TYR A 114 -4.39 -1.12 15.82
CA TYR A 114 -4.39 -2.36 16.60
C TYR A 114 -5.60 -2.45 17.53
N HIS A 115 -5.88 -1.39 18.28
CA HIS A 115 -6.99 -1.34 19.23
C HIS A 115 -8.35 -1.44 18.52
N ARG A 116 -8.54 -0.75 17.40
CA ARG A 116 -9.75 -0.91 16.56
C ARG A 116 -9.96 -2.38 16.17
N ASP A 117 -8.91 -3.06 15.75
CA ASP A 117 -9.01 -4.40 15.17
C ASP A 117 -9.13 -5.51 16.23
N HIS A 118 -8.76 -5.23 17.49
CA HIS A 118 -8.68 -6.26 18.54
C HIS A 118 -9.52 -5.97 19.80
N ALA A 119 -9.87 -4.72 20.09
CA ALA A 119 -10.48 -4.32 21.38
C ALA A 119 -12.00 -4.13 21.30
N ALA A 120 -12.74 -5.14 20.81
CA ALA A 120 -14.20 -5.29 20.93
C ALA A 120 -15.07 -4.00 20.79
N GLY A 121 -14.70 -3.07 19.90
CA GLY A 121 -15.44 -1.84 19.66
C GLY A 121 -15.14 -0.66 20.61
N ALA A 122 -14.16 -0.77 21.50
CA ALA A 122 -13.71 0.34 22.32
C ALA A 122 -12.93 1.39 21.49
N THR A 123 -13.24 2.67 21.68
CA THR A 123 -12.56 3.78 21.00
C THR A 123 -11.41 4.32 21.85
N VAL A 124 -10.31 4.71 21.21
CA VAL A 124 -9.22 5.42 21.87
C VAL A 124 -9.70 6.85 22.23
N PRO A 125 -9.62 7.28 23.50
CA PRO A 125 -10.14 8.57 23.94
C PRO A 125 -9.31 9.74 23.40
N GLU A 126 -9.94 10.90 23.20
CA GLU A 126 -9.30 12.10 22.65
C GLU A 126 -8.04 12.53 23.41
N ALA A 127 -8.05 12.41 24.74
CA ALA A 127 -6.91 12.75 25.60
C ALA A 127 -5.65 11.93 25.29
N TYR A 128 -5.79 10.72 24.72
CA TYR A 128 -4.67 9.89 24.30
C TYR A 128 -3.77 10.64 23.30
N PHE A 129 -4.34 11.38 22.36
CA PHE A 129 -3.61 12.08 21.29
C PHE A 129 -2.84 13.32 21.75
N GLY A 130 -2.88 13.65 23.05
CA GLY A 130 -2.10 14.76 23.60
C GLY A 130 -0.59 14.67 23.31
N PHE A 131 -0.07 13.45 23.09
CA PHE A 131 1.32 13.20 22.74
C PHE A 131 1.77 13.87 21.43
N LEU A 132 0.85 14.17 20.51
CA LEU A 132 1.17 14.84 19.23
C LEU A 132 1.81 16.22 19.45
N LYS A 133 1.51 16.88 20.59
CA LYS A 133 2.12 18.16 20.98
C LYS A 133 3.61 18.04 21.33
N GLU A 134 4.08 16.83 21.65
CA GLU A 134 5.48 16.54 21.94
C GLU A 134 6.29 16.26 20.65
N LEU A 135 5.63 16.12 19.50
CA LEU A 135 6.28 15.93 18.22
C LEU A 135 6.65 17.29 17.61
N PRO A 136 7.83 17.42 16.97
CA PRO A 136 8.27 18.68 16.37
C PRO A 136 7.62 18.96 15.00
N LEU A 137 6.30 18.71 14.87
CA LEU A 137 5.53 18.66 13.62
C LEU A 137 5.69 19.94 12.76
N ALA A 138 5.71 21.10 13.39
CA ALA A 138 5.88 22.39 12.70
C ALA A 138 7.22 22.54 11.96
N THR A 139 8.24 21.75 12.34
CA THR A 139 9.59 21.83 11.77
C THR A 139 9.88 20.70 10.76
N LEU A 140 9.02 19.68 10.68
CA LEU A 140 9.21 18.50 9.82
C LEU A 140 8.99 18.78 8.33
N ALA A 141 8.33 19.89 7.97
CA ALA A 141 8.01 20.22 6.58
C ALA A 141 9.23 20.47 5.69
N ASN A 142 10.42 20.69 6.28
CA ASN A 142 11.66 21.07 5.58
C ASN A 142 12.79 20.06 5.82
N GLY A 143 12.47 18.77 5.98
CA GLY A 143 13.39 17.71 6.45
C GLY A 143 14.79 17.71 5.81
N ARG A 144 15.80 17.38 6.62
CA ARG A 144 17.22 17.37 6.25
C ARG A 144 17.67 15.96 5.85
N GLY A 145 17.21 15.50 4.68
CA GLY A 145 17.73 14.28 4.04
C GLY A 145 16.79 13.08 4.06
N GLU A 146 17.19 12.01 3.36
CA GLU A 146 16.31 10.87 2.99
C GLU A 146 15.79 10.08 4.20
N ALA A 147 16.63 9.79 5.19
CA ALA A 147 16.23 9.00 6.36
C ALA A 147 15.24 9.75 7.29
N GLU A 148 15.38 11.07 7.41
CA GLU A 148 14.42 11.92 8.12
C GLU A 148 13.08 11.92 7.37
N ASN A 149 13.13 12.14 6.06
CA ASN A 149 11.95 12.09 5.20
C ASN A 149 11.23 10.75 5.32
N ALA A 150 11.93 9.62 5.32
CA ALA A 150 11.31 8.30 5.46
C ALA A 150 10.54 8.14 6.79
N ARG A 151 11.09 8.62 7.91
CA ARG A 151 10.40 8.57 9.21
C ARG A 151 9.21 9.52 9.27
N VAL A 152 9.32 10.71 8.70
CA VAL A 152 8.20 11.65 8.57
C VAL A 152 7.07 11.03 7.75
N ILE A 153 7.38 10.43 6.59
CA ILE A 153 6.41 9.70 5.77
C ILE A 153 5.73 8.59 6.56
N ARG A 154 6.49 7.79 7.32
CA ARG A 154 5.94 6.72 8.17
C ARG A 154 5.01 7.27 9.26
N LEU A 155 5.40 8.35 9.91
CA LEU A 155 4.58 9.03 10.92
C LEU A 155 3.25 9.49 10.30
N LEU A 156 3.28 10.14 9.14
CA LEU A 156 2.07 10.62 8.46
C LEU A 156 1.18 9.47 7.96
N ASN A 157 1.78 8.38 7.47
CA ASN A 157 1.05 7.16 7.14
C ASN A 157 0.30 6.61 8.38
N SER A 158 0.90 6.71 9.56
CA SER A 158 0.29 6.25 10.82
C SER A 158 -0.72 7.28 11.35
N TYR A 159 -0.52 8.57 11.06
CA TYR A 159 -1.40 9.67 11.42
C TYR A 159 -2.80 9.54 10.78
N GLN A 160 -2.93 8.78 9.70
CA GLN A 160 -4.25 8.40 9.18
C GLN A 160 -5.14 7.72 10.25
N ASN A 161 -4.55 6.98 11.20
CA ASN A 161 -5.31 6.34 12.28
C ASN A 161 -5.86 7.37 13.28
N ARG A 162 -5.27 8.57 13.35
CA ARG A 162 -5.84 9.72 14.04
C ARG A 162 -6.98 10.34 13.25
N LEU A 163 -6.82 10.50 11.93
CA LEU A 163 -7.82 11.13 11.07
C LEU A 163 -9.06 10.26 10.85
N ALA A 164 -8.89 8.94 10.77
CA ALA A 164 -9.94 7.94 10.51
C ALA A 164 -9.80 6.75 11.48
N PRO A 165 -10.06 6.94 12.79
CA PRO A 165 -9.85 5.90 13.80
C PRO A 165 -10.75 4.67 13.61
N SER A 166 -11.90 4.81 12.95
CA SER A 166 -12.76 3.69 12.54
C SER A 166 -12.20 2.86 11.40
N GLY A 167 -11.11 3.30 10.75
CA GLY A 167 -10.59 2.70 9.53
C GLY A 167 -11.31 3.12 8.25
N THR A 168 -12.37 3.91 8.34
CA THR A 168 -13.14 4.43 7.19
C THR A 168 -13.36 5.93 7.30
N LEU A 169 -13.54 6.57 6.16
CA LEU A 169 -13.96 7.95 6.01
C LEU A 169 -15.50 8.02 6.03
N SER A 170 -16.02 9.15 6.51
CA SER A 170 -17.45 9.40 6.46
C SER A 170 -17.89 9.78 5.04
N PRO A 171 -19.02 9.25 4.53
CA PRO A 171 -19.60 9.70 3.28
C PRO A 171 -20.33 11.05 3.42
N ASP A 172 -20.39 11.65 4.61
CA ASP A 172 -20.92 13.00 4.84
C ASP A 172 -19.87 14.06 4.44
N PRO A 173 -20.14 14.91 3.43
CA PRO A 173 -19.22 15.97 3.02
C PRO A 173 -18.85 16.94 4.16
N ALA A 174 -19.74 17.14 5.15
CA ALA A 174 -19.46 18.01 6.29
C ALA A 174 -18.41 17.41 7.25
N ALA A 175 -18.24 16.08 7.24
CA ALA A 175 -17.20 15.41 8.03
C ALA A 175 -15.79 15.73 7.53
N ALA A 176 -15.62 15.94 6.23
CA ALA A 176 -14.34 16.30 5.64
C ALA A 176 -13.79 17.63 6.18
N GLY A 177 -14.68 18.62 6.39
CA GLY A 177 -14.30 19.90 6.99
C GLY A 177 -13.76 19.73 8.42
N ARG A 178 -14.38 18.87 9.23
CA ARG A 178 -13.91 18.55 10.59
C ARG A 178 -12.55 17.85 10.58
N LEU A 179 -12.36 16.91 9.66
CA LEU A 179 -11.11 16.18 9.50
C LEU A 179 -9.97 17.13 9.09
N TYR A 180 -10.22 18.06 8.17
CA TYR A 180 -9.25 19.09 7.79
C TYR A 180 -8.94 20.08 8.91
N ALA A 181 -9.95 20.49 9.68
CA ALA A 181 -9.76 21.36 10.83
C ALA A 181 -8.88 20.68 11.89
N LEU A 182 -9.09 19.39 12.14
CA LEU A 182 -8.24 18.59 13.03
C LEU A 182 -6.79 18.53 12.53
N ALA A 183 -6.59 18.16 11.27
CA ALA A 183 -5.26 18.10 10.67
C ALA A 183 -4.56 19.48 10.70
N ALA A 184 -5.30 20.56 10.48
CA ALA A 184 -4.75 21.92 10.56
C ALA A 184 -4.39 22.32 12.00
N ALA A 185 -5.14 21.87 13.00
CA ALA A 185 -4.85 22.14 14.41
C ALA A 185 -3.59 21.41 14.90
N GLU A 186 -3.35 20.19 14.40
CA GLU A 186 -2.24 19.33 14.85
C GLU A 186 -0.97 19.48 13.97
N LEU A 187 -1.13 19.64 12.64
CA LEU A 187 -0.02 19.74 11.67
C LEU A 187 0.21 21.16 11.14
N GLY A 188 -0.64 22.11 11.52
CA GLY A 188 -0.66 23.46 10.95
C GLY A 188 -1.21 23.50 9.52
N THR A 189 -1.14 24.65 8.87
CA THR A 189 -1.47 24.82 7.44
C THR A 189 -0.22 24.66 6.56
N THR A 190 0.61 23.67 6.88
CA THR A 190 1.91 23.42 6.25
C THR A 190 1.82 22.38 5.14
N PRO A 191 2.83 22.24 4.26
CA PRO A 191 2.89 21.13 3.29
C PRO A 191 2.76 19.73 3.93
N LEU A 192 3.09 19.62 5.23
CA LEU A 192 2.94 18.38 5.99
C LEU A 192 1.47 17.96 6.14
N ARG A 193 0.57 18.92 6.39
CA ARG A 193 -0.88 18.67 6.42
C ARG A 193 -1.36 18.19 5.06
N ASP A 194 -0.96 18.88 4.00
CA ASP A 194 -1.39 18.58 2.64
C ASP A 194 -0.94 17.18 2.20
N LEU A 195 0.28 16.81 2.57
CA LEU A 195 0.81 15.46 2.38
C LEU A 195 0.04 14.41 3.19
N ALA A 196 -0.22 14.66 4.46
CA ALA A 196 -1.00 13.74 5.30
C ALA A 196 -2.40 13.49 4.73
N MET A 197 -3.06 14.56 4.29
CA MET A 197 -4.37 14.51 3.65
C MET A 197 -4.35 13.78 2.31
N TYR A 198 -3.32 14.02 1.50
CA TYR A 198 -3.11 13.29 0.25
C TYR A 198 -2.91 11.79 0.49
N GLN A 199 -2.06 11.41 1.45
CA GLN A 199 -1.79 10.01 1.78
C GLN A 199 -3.07 9.31 2.26
N LEU A 200 -3.83 9.93 3.17
CA LEU A 200 -5.11 9.40 3.65
C LEU A 200 -6.07 9.11 2.48
N LEU A 201 -6.34 10.10 1.63
CA LEU A 201 -7.29 9.93 0.54
C LEU A 201 -6.78 8.97 -0.54
N SER A 202 -5.48 9.02 -0.85
CA SER A 202 -4.86 8.10 -1.82
C SER A 202 -4.90 6.65 -1.36
N TRP A 203 -4.75 6.39 -0.07
CA TRP A 203 -4.77 5.03 0.47
C TRP A 203 -6.20 4.50 0.62
N LYS A 204 -7.15 5.36 1.01
CA LYS A 204 -8.57 4.99 1.15
C LYS A 204 -9.30 4.82 -0.19
N LEU A 205 -8.65 5.15 -1.31
CA LEU A 205 -9.27 5.11 -2.63
C LEU A 205 -9.70 3.70 -3.07
N ASP A 206 -8.96 2.68 -2.69
CA ASP A 206 -9.25 1.29 -3.09
C ASP A 206 -10.31 0.64 -2.18
N ASP A 207 -10.31 0.94 -0.87
CA ASP A 207 -11.18 0.28 0.12
C ASP A 207 -12.39 1.14 0.56
N ASP A 208 -12.40 2.45 0.27
CA ASP A 208 -13.42 3.40 0.73
C ASP A 208 -13.62 4.59 -0.23
N LEU A 209 -13.90 4.26 -1.49
CA LEU A 209 -14.18 5.26 -2.52
C LEU A 209 -15.32 6.24 -2.15
N PRO A 210 -16.46 5.82 -1.55
CA PRO A 210 -17.53 6.76 -1.18
C PRO A 210 -17.06 7.83 -0.20
N GLY A 211 -16.30 7.46 0.84
CA GLY A 211 -15.75 8.41 1.79
C GLY A 211 -14.70 9.34 1.18
N VAL A 212 -13.86 8.82 0.27
CA VAL A 212 -12.92 9.67 -0.49
C VAL A 212 -13.66 10.68 -1.37
N LEU A 213 -14.72 10.26 -2.08
CA LEU A 213 -15.52 11.15 -2.92
C LEU A 213 -16.20 12.25 -2.11
N ALA A 214 -16.68 11.94 -0.91
CA ALA A 214 -17.27 12.93 -0.01
C ALA A 214 -16.21 13.95 0.49
N ALA A 215 -14.98 13.50 0.75
CA ALA A 215 -13.90 14.36 1.23
C ALA A 215 -13.20 15.16 0.12
N TYR A 216 -13.24 14.69 -1.12
CA TYR A 216 -12.49 15.24 -2.23
C TYR A 216 -12.77 16.73 -2.54
N PRO A 217 -14.02 17.24 -2.52
CA PRO A 217 -14.28 18.67 -2.73
C PRO A 217 -13.55 19.56 -1.71
N THR A 218 -13.58 19.19 -0.43
CA THR A 218 -12.86 19.90 0.65
C THR A 218 -11.36 19.82 0.42
N PHE A 219 -10.85 18.65 0.06
CA PHE A 219 -9.44 18.48 -0.29
C PHE A 219 -9.05 19.40 -1.44
N ARG A 220 -9.84 19.45 -2.53
CA ARG A 220 -9.57 20.31 -3.68
C ARG A 220 -9.63 21.78 -3.33
N ALA A 221 -10.59 22.23 -2.52
CA ALA A 221 -10.67 23.62 -2.11
C ALA A 221 -9.40 24.05 -1.34
N LEU A 222 -8.95 23.22 -0.39
CA LEU A 222 -7.85 23.54 0.52
C LEU A 222 -6.45 23.22 -0.05
N ASN A 223 -6.37 22.52 -1.19
CA ASN A 223 -5.11 22.07 -1.82
C ASN A 223 -5.05 22.39 -3.34
N HIS A 224 -5.86 23.31 -3.85
CA HIS A 224 -6.18 23.43 -5.28
C HIS A 224 -4.97 23.45 -6.25
N ASP A 225 -3.84 24.06 -5.87
CA ASP A 225 -2.65 24.21 -6.71
C ASP A 225 -1.48 23.27 -6.39
N SER A 226 -1.65 22.33 -5.45
CA SER A 226 -0.58 21.41 -5.06
C SER A 226 -0.37 20.27 -6.06
N ALA A 227 0.87 19.75 -6.12
CA ALA A 227 1.18 18.54 -6.88
C ALA A 227 0.34 17.34 -6.41
N TYR A 228 0.08 17.26 -5.10
CA TYR A 228 -0.80 16.26 -4.51
C TYR A 228 -2.21 16.34 -5.07
N ALA A 229 -2.74 17.54 -5.28
CA ALA A 229 -4.10 17.66 -5.73
C ALA A 229 -4.29 17.35 -7.23
N ARG A 230 -3.28 17.63 -8.05
CA ARG A 230 -3.23 17.13 -9.44
C ARG A 230 -3.09 15.61 -9.50
N SER A 231 -2.23 15.03 -8.66
CA SER A 231 -2.06 13.58 -8.54
C SER A 231 -3.37 12.89 -8.15
N LEU A 232 -3.98 13.33 -7.03
CA LEU A 232 -5.21 12.73 -6.53
C LEU A 232 -6.39 12.91 -7.50
N HIS A 233 -6.51 14.06 -8.17
CA HIS A 233 -7.50 14.25 -9.24
C HIS A 233 -7.36 13.19 -10.33
N THR A 234 -6.12 12.95 -10.77
CA THR A 234 -5.83 11.97 -11.82
C THR A 234 -6.20 10.56 -11.36
N ILE A 235 -5.85 10.18 -10.13
CA ILE A 235 -6.15 8.85 -9.56
C ILE A 235 -7.67 8.68 -9.35
N LEU A 236 -8.36 9.72 -8.87
CA LEU A 236 -9.79 9.68 -8.59
C LEU A 236 -10.63 9.62 -9.88
N ALA A 237 -10.32 10.47 -10.86
CA ALA A 237 -10.99 10.43 -12.17
C ALA A 237 -10.87 9.04 -12.80
N LYS A 238 -9.69 8.45 -12.69
CA LYS A 238 -9.39 7.08 -13.08
C LYS A 238 -10.25 6.03 -12.35
N ARG A 239 -10.41 6.13 -11.04
CA ARG A 239 -11.18 5.16 -10.23
C ARG A 239 -12.69 5.32 -10.39
N VAL A 240 -13.20 6.54 -10.54
CA VAL A 240 -14.63 6.81 -10.75
C VAL A 240 -15.12 6.23 -12.08
N VAL A 241 -14.32 6.33 -13.14
CA VAL A 241 -14.67 5.78 -14.46
C VAL A 241 -14.71 4.25 -14.44
N LEU A 242 -13.85 3.60 -13.63
CA LEU A 242 -13.74 2.15 -13.53
C LEU A 242 -14.53 1.54 -12.37
N ALA A 243 -15.28 2.32 -11.58
CA ALA A 243 -15.98 1.81 -10.41
C ALA A 243 -17.00 0.70 -10.75
N VAL A 244 -17.23 -0.22 -9.81
CA VAL A 244 -18.26 -1.27 -9.93
C VAL A 244 -19.62 -0.65 -10.30
N GLY A 245 -20.31 -1.29 -11.25
CA GLY A 245 -21.56 -0.82 -11.83
C GLY A 245 -21.40 0.21 -12.95
N ARG A 246 -20.19 0.71 -13.25
CA ARG A 246 -19.94 1.52 -14.45
C ARG A 246 -19.76 0.63 -15.68
N PRO A 247 -20.07 1.13 -16.90
CA PRO A 247 -19.71 0.42 -18.13
C PRO A 247 -18.21 0.14 -18.17
N ALA A 248 -17.82 -1.09 -18.48
CA ALA A 248 -16.41 -1.43 -18.66
C ALA A 248 -15.87 -0.71 -19.92
N PRO A 249 -14.59 -0.28 -19.93
CA PRO A 249 -14.01 0.39 -21.08
C PRO A 249 -14.16 -0.43 -22.36
N ALA A 250 -14.70 0.19 -23.40
CA ALA A 250 -14.93 -0.48 -24.67
C ALA A 250 -13.59 -0.82 -25.34
N PHE A 251 -13.54 -1.99 -25.97
CA PHE A 251 -12.42 -2.36 -26.83
C PHE A 251 -12.93 -3.11 -28.05
N THR A 252 -12.12 -3.08 -29.10
CA THR A 252 -12.22 -3.97 -30.26
C THR A 252 -10.81 -4.45 -30.59
N LEU A 253 -10.58 -5.75 -30.44
CA LEU A 253 -9.29 -6.40 -30.68
C LEU A 253 -9.46 -7.56 -31.65
N ARG A 254 -8.36 -8.07 -32.20
CA ARG A 254 -8.38 -9.28 -33.03
C ARG A 254 -8.16 -10.51 -32.16
N ASP A 255 -8.96 -11.53 -32.40
CA ASP A 255 -8.76 -12.86 -31.81
C ASP A 255 -7.66 -13.65 -32.53
N ASN A 256 -7.33 -14.83 -32.00
CA ASN A 256 -6.30 -15.70 -32.54
C ASN A 256 -6.63 -16.29 -33.93
N THR A 257 -7.84 -16.06 -34.45
CA THR A 257 -8.25 -16.39 -35.83
C THR A 257 -8.23 -15.18 -36.76
N GLY A 258 -7.88 -14.00 -36.22
CA GLY A 258 -7.85 -12.73 -36.94
C GLY A 258 -9.20 -12.00 -36.98
N ARG A 259 -10.26 -12.56 -36.38
CA ARG A 259 -11.59 -11.94 -36.33
C ARG A 259 -11.60 -10.79 -35.33
N ALA A 260 -12.23 -9.68 -35.70
CA ALA A 260 -12.45 -8.58 -34.77
C ALA A 260 -13.51 -8.97 -33.73
N VAL A 261 -13.21 -8.76 -32.46
CA VAL A 261 -14.11 -9.00 -31.33
C VAL A 261 -14.16 -7.73 -30.50
N ALA A 262 -15.35 -7.17 -30.37
CA ALA A 262 -15.62 -6.05 -29.48
C ALA A 262 -16.21 -6.54 -28.15
N LEU A 263 -15.99 -5.77 -27.08
CA LEU A 263 -16.59 -6.07 -25.77
C LEU A 263 -18.12 -6.22 -25.85
N GLN A 264 -18.77 -5.41 -26.68
CA GLN A 264 -20.22 -5.46 -26.90
C GLN A 264 -20.70 -6.80 -27.48
N ASP A 265 -19.86 -7.49 -28.27
CA ASP A 265 -20.19 -8.77 -28.89
C ASP A 265 -20.23 -9.92 -27.86
N LEU A 266 -19.66 -9.67 -26.68
CA LEU A 266 -19.58 -10.62 -25.57
C LEU A 266 -20.69 -10.41 -24.53
N ARG A 267 -21.55 -9.39 -24.70
CA ARG A 267 -22.70 -9.14 -23.83
C ARG A 267 -23.68 -10.31 -23.85
N GLY A 268 -24.44 -10.43 -22.77
CA GLY A 268 -25.29 -11.59 -22.48
C GLY A 268 -24.59 -12.69 -21.68
N LYS A 269 -23.25 -12.64 -21.60
CA LYS A 269 -22.42 -13.56 -20.80
C LYS A 269 -21.68 -12.80 -19.71
N ILE A 270 -21.36 -13.50 -18.62
CA ILE A 270 -20.35 -13.05 -17.66
C ILE A 270 -18.99 -13.15 -18.33
N ILE A 271 -18.19 -12.09 -18.26
CA ILE A 271 -16.86 -12.04 -18.84
C ILE A 271 -15.85 -12.11 -17.71
N TYR A 272 -15.07 -13.18 -17.68
CA TYR A 272 -13.87 -13.28 -16.85
C TYR A 272 -12.66 -12.86 -17.70
N LEU A 273 -12.19 -11.63 -17.49
CA LEU A 273 -11.20 -10.97 -18.33
C LEU A 273 -9.82 -11.04 -17.67
N ASP A 274 -8.84 -11.60 -18.38
CA ASP A 274 -7.44 -11.78 -17.97
C ASP A 274 -6.53 -10.92 -18.84
N PHE A 275 -5.76 -10.01 -18.21
CA PHE A 275 -4.65 -9.33 -18.85
C PHE A 275 -3.34 -10.07 -18.57
N TRP A 276 -2.66 -10.48 -19.64
CA TRP A 276 -1.47 -11.33 -19.58
C TRP A 276 -0.43 -11.01 -20.67
N GLY A 277 0.67 -11.76 -20.74
CA GLY A 277 1.61 -11.74 -21.86
C GLY A 277 2.52 -12.96 -21.90
N THR A 278 3.07 -13.32 -23.07
CA THR A 278 3.95 -14.50 -23.22
C THR A 278 5.27 -14.36 -22.44
N TRP A 279 5.65 -13.13 -22.14
CA TRP A 279 6.81 -12.75 -21.33
C TRP A 279 6.54 -12.81 -19.82
N CYS A 280 5.33 -13.16 -19.37
CA CYS A 280 4.91 -13.22 -17.97
C CYS A 280 4.83 -14.68 -17.48
N PRO A 281 5.86 -15.21 -16.79
CA PRO A 281 5.84 -16.57 -16.25
C PRO A 281 4.69 -16.84 -15.26
N PRO A 282 4.35 -15.91 -14.32
CA PRO A 282 3.19 -16.12 -13.44
C PRO A 282 1.88 -16.29 -14.22
N CYS A 283 1.67 -15.52 -15.29
CA CYS A 283 0.48 -15.62 -16.13
C CYS A 283 0.38 -16.99 -16.80
N LEU A 284 1.48 -17.47 -17.39
CA LEU A 284 1.53 -18.80 -18.01
C LEU A 284 1.25 -19.92 -16.99
N LYS A 285 1.70 -19.76 -15.75
CA LYS A 285 1.41 -20.70 -14.65
C LYS A 285 -0.08 -20.72 -14.28
N GLU A 286 -0.73 -19.56 -14.20
CA GLU A 286 -2.18 -19.47 -13.96
C GLU A 286 -2.99 -20.15 -15.07
N MET A 287 -2.59 -19.91 -16.33
CA MET A 287 -3.29 -20.44 -17.50
C MET A 287 -3.13 -21.96 -17.64
N THR A 288 -1.89 -22.46 -17.60
CA THR A 288 -1.60 -23.89 -17.79
C THR A 288 -1.91 -24.74 -16.56
N GLY A 289 -1.77 -24.18 -15.35
CA GLY A 289 -1.96 -24.93 -14.10
C GLY A 289 -3.40 -24.97 -13.60
N PHE A 290 -4.20 -23.91 -13.84
CA PHE A 290 -5.47 -23.72 -13.13
C PHE A 290 -6.64 -23.34 -14.04
N SER A 291 -6.40 -22.53 -15.07
CA SER A 291 -7.47 -21.99 -15.92
C SER A 291 -8.18 -23.08 -16.73
N HIS A 292 -7.52 -24.18 -17.09
CA HIS A 292 -8.17 -25.29 -17.79
C HIS A 292 -9.33 -25.90 -17.00
N ALA A 293 -9.10 -26.25 -15.73
CA ALA A 293 -10.13 -26.81 -14.86
C ALA A 293 -11.26 -25.80 -14.61
N LEU A 294 -10.91 -24.53 -14.43
CA LEU A 294 -11.90 -23.46 -14.25
C LEU A 294 -12.79 -23.29 -15.49
N LYS A 295 -12.19 -23.26 -16.70
CA LYS A 295 -12.93 -23.18 -17.97
C LYS A 295 -13.85 -24.39 -18.15
N GLN A 296 -13.38 -25.60 -17.86
CA GLN A 296 -14.18 -26.82 -17.94
C GLN A 296 -15.37 -26.79 -16.97
N LYS A 297 -15.17 -26.29 -15.74
CA LYS A 297 -16.22 -26.18 -14.72
C LYS A 297 -17.41 -25.31 -15.17
N PHE A 298 -17.16 -24.30 -16.00
CA PHE A 298 -18.17 -23.36 -16.52
C PHE A 298 -18.50 -23.60 -17.99
N GLU A 299 -18.10 -24.72 -18.58
CA GLU A 299 -18.47 -25.08 -19.95
C GLU A 299 -20.00 -25.21 -20.08
N GLY A 300 -20.56 -24.67 -21.17
CA GLY A 300 -22.01 -24.63 -21.40
C GLY A 300 -22.79 -23.60 -20.56
N ARG A 301 -22.13 -22.86 -19.66
CA ARG A 301 -22.75 -21.76 -18.91
C ARG A 301 -22.60 -20.43 -19.67
N ASP A 302 -23.35 -19.41 -19.24
CA ASP A 302 -23.23 -18.03 -19.77
C ASP A 302 -21.98 -17.31 -19.24
N VAL A 303 -20.81 -17.94 -19.39
CA VAL A 303 -19.50 -17.38 -19.02
C VAL A 303 -18.57 -17.47 -20.21
N VAL A 304 -17.78 -16.41 -20.45
CA VAL A 304 -16.70 -16.39 -21.43
C VAL A 304 -15.40 -15.94 -20.75
N PHE A 305 -14.33 -16.69 -21.01
CA PHE A 305 -12.99 -16.38 -20.52
C PHE A 305 -12.23 -15.60 -21.59
N VAL A 306 -11.96 -14.33 -21.35
CA VAL A 306 -11.31 -13.45 -22.32
C VAL A 306 -9.88 -13.19 -21.88
N TYR A 307 -8.92 -13.49 -22.74
CA TYR A 307 -7.50 -13.29 -22.47
C TYR A 307 -6.96 -12.20 -23.38
N ILE A 308 -6.56 -11.05 -22.84
CA ILE A 308 -5.92 -9.97 -23.59
C ILE A 308 -4.41 -10.05 -23.36
N SER A 309 -3.69 -10.48 -24.40
CA SER A 309 -2.23 -10.45 -24.45
C SER A 309 -1.73 -9.02 -24.69
N VAL A 310 -0.83 -8.54 -23.84
CA VAL A 310 -0.25 -7.19 -23.89
C VAL A 310 1.25 -7.27 -24.16
N GLY A 311 1.71 -6.50 -25.14
CA GLY A 311 3.14 -6.37 -25.46
C GLY A 311 3.72 -7.53 -26.28
N ASP A 312 2.93 -8.54 -26.64
CA ASP A 312 3.41 -9.66 -27.46
C ASP A 312 3.45 -9.34 -28.95
N ALA A 313 4.45 -9.90 -29.63
CA ALA A 313 4.44 -10.03 -31.08
C ALA A 313 3.46 -11.14 -31.51
N GLU A 314 2.70 -10.90 -32.58
CA GLU A 314 1.69 -11.83 -33.12
C GLU A 314 2.21 -13.27 -33.23
N ALA A 315 3.36 -13.46 -33.88
CA ALA A 315 3.93 -14.78 -34.11
C ALA A 315 4.26 -15.53 -32.80
N LYS A 316 4.81 -14.81 -31.80
CA LYS A 316 5.15 -15.40 -30.50
C LYS A 316 3.90 -15.77 -29.71
N TRP A 317 2.90 -14.88 -29.72
CA TRP A 317 1.62 -15.11 -29.08
C TRP A 317 0.90 -16.34 -29.64
N GLN A 318 0.77 -16.43 -30.97
CA GLN A 318 0.18 -17.59 -31.65
C GLN A 318 0.92 -18.89 -31.32
N GLN A 319 2.27 -18.87 -31.34
CA GLN A 319 3.08 -20.02 -30.98
C GLN A 319 2.83 -20.49 -29.55
N VAL A 320 2.71 -19.57 -28.59
CA VAL A 320 2.45 -19.91 -27.19
C VAL A 320 1.04 -20.45 -27.00
N LEU A 321 0.02 -19.86 -27.63
CA LEU A 321 -1.35 -20.38 -27.59
C LEU A 321 -1.40 -21.83 -28.07
N ALA A 322 -0.73 -22.13 -29.18
CA ALA A 322 -0.68 -23.47 -29.75
C ALA A 322 0.11 -24.46 -28.88
N SER A 323 1.35 -24.10 -28.50
CA SER A 323 2.25 -25.00 -27.78
C SER A 323 1.83 -25.29 -26.34
N GLN A 324 1.10 -24.36 -25.71
CA GLN A 324 0.59 -24.52 -24.34
C GLN A 324 -0.90 -24.93 -24.32
N HIS A 325 -1.50 -25.18 -25.49
CA HIS A 325 -2.89 -25.61 -25.65
C HIS A 325 -3.92 -24.70 -24.96
N LEU A 326 -3.71 -23.38 -24.97
CA LEU A 326 -4.42 -22.45 -24.07
C LEU A 326 -5.89 -22.19 -24.45
N THR A 327 -6.31 -22.55 -25.66
CA THR A 327 -7.66 -22.28 -26.18
C THR A 327 -8.69 -23.31 -25.73
N SER A 328 -9.95 -22.90 -25.62
CA SER A 328 -11.13 -23.75 -25.37
C SER A 328 -12.41 -23.11 -25.96
N PRO A 329 -13.51 -23.87 -26.14
CA PRO A 329 -14.74 -23.36 -26.77
C PRO A 329 -15.36 -22.14 -26.08
N ASN A 330 -15.19 -22.02 -24.76
CA ASN A 330 -15.67 -20.91 -23.95
C ASN A 330 -14.59 -19.83 -23.65
N SER A 331 -13.54 -19.76 -24.48
CA SER A 331 -12.49 -18.76 -24.34
C SER A 331 -12.28 -17.94 -25.61
N VAL A 332 -11.91 -16.67 -25.43
CA VAL A 332 -11.53 -15.76 -26.50
C VAL A 332 -10.14 -15.24 -26.20
N HIS A 333 -9.20 -15.46 -27.10
CA HIS A 333 -7.83 -14.97 -26.95
C HIS A 333 -7.62 -13.80 -27.88
N LEU A 334 -7.40 -12.63 -27.32
CA LEU A 334 -7.20 -11.35 -28.00
C LEU A 334 -5.75 -10.90 -27.83
N ARG A 335 -5.24 -10.17 -28.83
CA ARG A 335 -3.95 -9.48 -28.71
C ARG A 335 -4.12 -7.99 -28.84
N GLN A 336 -3.55 -7.25 -27.90
CA GLN A 336 -3.43 -5.81 -27.96
C GLN A 336 -2.27 -5.41 -28.88
N PRO A 337 -2.51 -4.71 -30.00
CA PRO A 337 -1.44 -4.13 -30.81
C PRO A 337 -0.81 -2.92 -30.08
N LYS A 338 0.40 -2.52 -30.49
CA LYS A 338 1.16 -1.46 -29.81
C LYS A 338 0.42 -0.12 -29.77
N GLU A 339 -0.40 0.13 -30.77
CA GLU A 339 -1.17 1.37 -30.96
C GLU A 339 -2.46 1.39 -30.11
N SER A 340 -2.88 0.24 -29.58
CA SER A 340 -4.07 0.11 -28.77
C SER A 340 -3.77 0.33 -27.28
N GLN A 341 -4.73 0.94 -26.57
CA GLN A 341 -4.59 1.35 -25.18
C GLN A 341 -5.49 0.55 -24.21
N VAL A 342 -6.01 -0.61 -24.58
CA VAL A 342 -6.97 -1.35 -23.73
C VAL A 342 -6.43 -1.59 -22.31
N ALA A 343 -5.21 -2.09 -22.16
CA ALA A 343 -4.59 -2.28 -20.85
C ALA A 343 -4.44 -0.95 -20.07
N PHE A 344 -4.24 0.17 -20.76
CA PHE A 344 -4.20 1.49 -20.13
C PHE A 344 -5.60 1.96 -19.71
N ASP A 345 -6.62 1.74 -20.54
CA ASP A 345 -8.02 2.09 -20.25
C ASP A 345 -8.55 1.33 -19.03
N TYR A 346 -8.13 0.08 -18.86
CA TYR A 346 -8.38 -0.75 -17.67
C TYR A 346 -7.34 -0.54 -16.55
N GLN A 347 -6.36 0.35 -16.72
CA GLN A 347 -5.32 0.69 -15.74
C GLN A 347 -4.53 -0.51 -15.20
N ILE A 348 -4.18 -1.41 -16.09
CA ILE A 348 -3.41 -2.60 -15.77
C ILE A 348 -1.95 -2.21 -15.53
N ASN A 349 -1.54 -2.23 -14.27
CA ASN A 349 -0.18 -1.90 -13.83
C ASN A 349 0.63 -3.14 -13.40
N ALA A 350 0.00 -4.31 -13.34
CA ALA A 350 0.61 -5.58 -12.98
C ALA A 350 -0.05 -6.73 -13.74
N TYR A 351 0.69 -7.82 -13.94
CA TYR A 351 0.22 -9.00 -14.67
C TYR A 351 0.52 -10.27 -13.83
N PRO A 352 -0.41 -11.23 -13.76
CA PRO A 352 -1.75 -11.18 -14.31
C PRO A 352 -2.69 -10.29 -13.49
N THR A 353 -3.69 -9.70 -14.14
CA THR A 353 -4.80 -8.97 -13.50
C THR A 353 -6.12 -9.47 -14.08
N TYR A 354 -7.08 -9.76 -13.21
CA TYR A 354 -8.37 -10.35 -13.58
C TYR A 354 -9.53 -9.41 -13.25
N TRP A 355 -10.55 -9.41 -14.11
CA TRP A 355 -11.76 -8.61 -13.98
C TRP A 355 -13.00 -9.48 -14.18
N LEU A 356 -14.08 -9.12 -13.52
CA LEU A 356 -15.42 -9.64 -13.79
C LEU A 356 -16.29 -8.53 -14.38
N ILE A 357 -16.88 -8.80 -15.54
CA ILE A 357 -17.82 -7.90 -16.21
C ILE A 357 -19.15 -8.64 -16.39
N GLY A 358 -20.24 -7.96 -16.09
CA GLY A 358 -21.59 -8.48 -16.13
C GLY A 358 -22.14 -8.61 -17.54
N ARG A 359 -23.29 -9.27 -17.65
CA ARG A 359 -23.97 -9.54 -18.94
C ARG A 359 -24.33 -8.28 -19.71
N ASP A 360 -24.55 -7.16 -19.02
CA ASP A 360 -24.86 -5.86 -19.61
C ASP A 360 -23.60 -5.05 -20.00
N GLY A 361 -22.41 -5.58 -19.75
CA GLY A 361 -21.13 -4.92 -20.00
C GLY A 361 -20.69 -3.96 -18.89
N ARG A 362 -21.31 -4.02 -17.69
CA ARG A 362 -20.86 -3.26 -16.51
C ARG A 362 -19.84 -4.03 -15.69
N ILE A 363 -18.96 -3.29 -15.04
CA ILE A 363 -17.91 -3.83 -14.17
C ILE A 363 -18.57 -4.41 -12.92
N LEU A 364 -18.32 -5.68 -12.63
CA LEU A 364 -18.73 -6.34 -11.38
C LEU A 364 -17.59 -6.38 -10.37
N ASP A 365 -16.36 -6.60 -10.85
CA ASP A 365 -15.15 -6.62 -10.04
C ASP A 365 -13.94 -6.18 -10.89
N MET A 366 -13.14 -5.24 -10.36
CA MET A 366 -11.91 -4.77 -10.99
C MET A 366 -10.67 -5.58 -10.59
N GLN A 367 -10.80 -6.43 -9.56
CA GLN A 367 -9.73 -7.24 -8.98
C GLN A 367 -10.24 -8.66 -8.70
N ALA A 368 -10.79 -9.29 -9.74
CA ALA A 368 -11.34 -10.62 -9.62
C ALA A 368 -10.27 -11.62 -9.11
N PRO A 369 -10.67 -12.63 -8.32
CA PRO A 369 -9.76 -13.68 -7.85
C PRO A 369 -9.08 -14.41 -9.00
N ARG A 370 -7.83 -14.87 -8.79
CA ARG A 370 -7.03 -15.58 -9.79
C ARG A 370 -7.54 -17.00 -10.00
N PRO A 371 -7.26 -17.65 -11.14
CA PRO A 371 -7.59 -19.07 -11.32
C PRO A 371 -7.06 -19.96 -10.18
N SER A 372 -5.84 -19.71 -9.70
CA SER A 372 -5.22 -20.44 -8.57
C SER A 372 -5.88 -20.21 -7.20
N ASP A 373 -6.72 -19.18 -7.02
CA ASP A 373 -7.52 -18.98 -5.81
C ASP A 373 -8.70 -19.98 -5.72
N GLY A 374 -8.90 -20.80 -6.76
CA GLY A 374 -9.75 -21.99 -6.76
C GLY A 374 -11.19 -21.73 -6.30
N PRO A 375 -11.61 -22.21 -5.11
CA PRO A 375 -12.96 -22.01 -4.61
C PRO A 375 -13.41 -20.55 -4.57
N LYS A 376 -12.51 -19.61 -4.28
CA LYS A 376 -12.84 -18.17 -4.24
C LYS A 376 -13.28 -17.66 -5.61
N THR A 377 -12.57 -18.08 -6.65
CA THR A 377 -12.83 -17.69 -8.05
C THR A 377 -14.11 -18.31 -8.57
N ILE A 378 -14.35 -19.58 -8.25
CA ILE A 378 -15.61 -20.26 -8.57
C ILE A 378 -16.79 -19.54 -7.92
N ALA A 379 -16.68 -19.19 -6.63
CA ALA A 379 -17.73 -18.49 -5.91
C ALA A 379 -18.01 -17.09 -6.50
N ALA A 380 -16.97 -16.36 -6.90
CA ALA A 380 -17.12 -15.05 -7.54
C ALA A 380 -17.86 -15.14 -8.89
N ILE A 381 -17.51 -16.13 -9.74
CA ILE A 381 -18.18 -16.33 -11.03
C ILE A 381 -19.63 -16.81 -10.85
N GLU A 382 -19.90 -17.72 -9.90
CA GLU A 382 -21.28 -18.16 -9.61
C GLU A 382 -22.14 -17.02 -9.06
N ALA A 383 -21.59 -16.16 -8.19
CA ALA A 383 -22.28 -14.96 -7.71
C ALA A 383 -22.58 -13.97 -8.85
N ALA A 384 -21.65 -13.80 -9.79
CA ALA A 384 -21.86 -12.97 -10.96
C ALA A 384 -22.95 -13.53 -11.89
N LEU A 385 -23.05 -14.86 -12.03
CA LEU A 385 -24.07 -15.51 -12.86
C LEU A 385 -25.50 -15.36 -12.35
N GLN A 386 -25.67 -15.07 -11.05
CA GLN A 386 -26.96 -14.84 -10.39
C GLN A 386 -27.48 -13.40 -10.56
N GLN A 387 -26.64 -12.48 -11.04
CA GLN A 387 -27.02 -11.12 -11.43
C GLN A 387 -27.48 -11.09 -12.89
#